data_AF-A8V5T2-F1
#
_entry.id   AF-A8V5T2-F1
#
_cell.length_a   1.000
_cell.length_b   1.000
_cell.length_c   1.000
_cell.angle_alpha   90.00
_cell.angle_beta   90.00
_cell.angle_gamma   90.00
#
_symmetry.space_group_name_H-M   'P 1'
#
loop_
_entity.id
_entity.type
_entity.pdbx_description
1 polymer ?
#
loop_
_entity_poly.entity_id
_entity_poly.type
_entity_poly.pdbx_seq_one_letter_code
_entity_poly.pdbx_strand_id
1 'polypeptide(L)'
;MELSERIKKVKPSATLVITAKANELRKKGIDVIGFGAGEPDFDTPDYVKEGAVRALKEGKTKYTPSAGIPELREGVAEKLKNVNKI
;
A
#
# COMPACT_ATOMS: atom_id res chain seq x y z
N MET A 1 -3.03 -6.36 -31.23
CA MET A 1 -1.98 -5.92 -30.30
C MET A 1 -1.49 -7.16 -29.56
N GLU A 2 -0.22 -7.54 -29.70
CA GLU A 2 0.29 -8.78 -29.10
C GLU A 2 1.07 -8.45 -27.81
N LEU A 3 0.83 -9.24 -26.76
CA LEU A 3 1.51 -9.09 -25.48
C LEU A 3 2.89 -9.77 -25.51
N SER A 4 3.85 -9.26 -24.71
CA SER A 4 5.18 -9.88 -24.59
C SER A 4 5.13 -11.29 -23.98
N GLU A 5 6.08 -12.16 -24.34
CA GLU A 5 6.17 -13.52 -23.77
C GLU A 5 6.37 -13.54 -22.25
N ARG A 6 7.04 -12.53 -21.70
CA ARG A 6 7.26 -12.43 -20.25
C ARG A 6 5.94 -12.21 -19.50
N ILE A 7 5.05 -11.36 -19.99
CA ILE A 7 3.77 -11.11 -19.31
C ILE A 7 2.82 -12.29 -19.44
N LYS A 8 2.86 -13.02 -20.57
CA LYS A 8 2.07 -14.26 -20.77
C LYS A 8 2.37 -15.34 -19.71
N LYS A 9 3.57 -15.32 -19.10
CA LYS A 9 3.99 -16.28 -18.06
C LYS A 9 3.58 -15.88 -16.63
N VAL A 10 3.14 -14.65 -16.41
CA VAL A 10 2.72 -14.18 -15.07
C VAL A 10 1.32 -14.70 -14.78
N LYS A 11 1.19 -15.57 -13.78
CA LYS A 11 -0.11 -16.08 -13.35
C LYS A 11 -0.89 -14.99 -12.60
N PRO A 12 -2.24 -14.96 -12.71
CA PRO A 12 -3.07 -14.11 -11.88
C PRO A 12 -2.84 -14.37 -10.38
N SER A 13 -2.92 -13.31 -9.57
CA SER A 13 -2.78 -13.44 -8.12
C SER A 13 -4.00 -14.12 -7.51
N ALA A 14 -3.79 -15.27 -6.88
CA ALA A 14 -4.84 -15.99 -6.16
C ALA A 14 -5.46 -15.14 -5.03
N THR A 15 -4.67 -14.31 -4.34
CA THR A 15 -5.17 -13.47 -3.24
C THR A 15 -6.12 -12.40 -3.75
N LEU A 16 -5.82 -11.77 -4.90
CA LEU A 16 -6.70 -10.77 -5.51
C LEU A 16 -8.02 -11.39 -5.99
N VAL A 17 -7.98 -12.60 -6.56
CA VAL A 17 -9.18 -13.29 -7.04
C VAL A 17 -10.14 -13.59 -5.89
N ILE A 18 -9.62 -14.11 -4.76
CA ILE A 18 -10.45 -14.42 -3.59
C ILE A 18 -11.03 -13.15 -2.96
N THR A 19 -10.23 -12.10 -2.78
CA THR A 19 -10.70 -10.82 -2.25
C THR A 19 -11.78 -10.19 -3.14
N ALA A 20 -11.58 -10.22 -4.47
CA ALA A 20 -12.58 -9.72 -5.42
C ALA A 20 -13.89 -10.52 -5.33
N LYS A 21 -13.82 -11.85 -5.21
CA LYS A 21 -15.01 -12.70 -5.09
C LYS A 21 -15.77 -12.44 -3.79
N ALA A 22 -15.07 -12.30 -2.66
CA ALA A 22 -15.69 -11.97 -1.38
C ALA A 22 -16.43 -10.62 -1.45
N ASN A 23 -15.82 -9.61 -2.08
CA ASN A 23 -16.45 -8.30 -2.28
C ASN A 23 -17.67 -8.35 -3.22
N GLU A 24 -17.62 -9.18 -4.28
CA GLU A 24 -18.76 -9.40 -5.17
C GLU A 24 -19.96 -10.02 -4.43
N LEU A 25 -19.71 -11.04 -3.61
CA LEU A 25 -20.75 -11.73 -2.83
C LEU A 25 -21.36 -10.80 -1.78
N ARG A 26 -20.55 -9.99 -1.08
CA ARG A 26 -21.05 -8.95 -0.16
C ARG A 26 -21.94 -7.94 -0.86
N LYS A 27 -21.56 -7.47 -2.06
CA LYS A 27 -22.39 -6.56 -2.87
C LYS A 27 -23.74 -7.17 -3.28
N LYS A 28 -23.82 -8.50 -3.36
CA LYS A 28 -25.05 -9.25 -3.62
C LYS A 28 -25.88 -9.49 -2.34
N GLY A 29 -25.48 -8.94 -1.20
CA GLY A 29 -26.17 -9.10 0.09
C GLY A 29 -25.89 -10.42 0.79
N ILE A 30 -24.90 -11.20 0.32
CA ILE A 30 -24.50 -12.44 0.98
C ILE A 30 -23.55 -12.09 2.12
N ASP A 31 -23.81 -12.63 3.30
CA ASP A 31 -22.92 -12.49 4.45
C ASP A 31 -21.64 -13.30 4.23
N VAL A 32 -20.50 -12.62 4.13
CA VAL A 32 -19.19 -13.21 3.84
C VAL A 32 -18.15 -12.70 4.82
N ILE A 33 -17.63 -13.62 5.62
CA ILE A 33 -16.47 -13.38 6.50
C ILE A 33 -15.21 -13.64 5.69
N GLY A 34 -14.41 -12.60 5.48
CA GLY A 34 -13.23 -12.65 4.62
C GLY A 34 -11.95 -12.67 5.44
N PHE A 35 -11.26 -13.81 5.47
CA PHE A 35 -9.94 -13.96 6.10
C PHE A 35 -8.77 -13.85 5.09
N GLY A 36 -9.05 -13.34 3.89
CA GLY A 36 -8.08 -13.29 2.78
C GLY A 36 -7.34 -11.97 2.59
N ALA A 37 -7.78 -10.90 3.27
CA ALA A 37 -7.09 -9.61 3.22
C ALA A 37 -5.87 -9.62 4.15
N GLY A 38 -4.75 -9.06 3.68
CA GLY A 38 -3.51 -8.93 4.45
C GLY A 38 -3.26 -7.53 5.00
N GLU A 39 -4.25 -6.63 4.89
CA GLU A 39 -4.19 -5.29 5.46
C GLU A 39 -4.87 -5.26 6.83
N PRO A 40 -4.40 -4.43 7.78
CA PRO A 40 -5.05 -4.29 9.07
C PRO A 40 -6.46 -3.70 8.96
N ASP A 41 -7.26 -3.96 9.98
CA ASP A 41 -8.63 -3.45 10.14
C ASP A 41 -8.69 -2.02 10.71
N PHE A 42 -7.64 -1.57 11.39
CA PHE A 42 -7.55 -0.22 11.91
C PHE A 42 -7.21 0.82 10.83
N ASP A 43 -7.74 2.02 11.02
CA ASP A 43 -7.45 3.17 10.16
C ASP A 43 -6.02 3.70 10.39
N THR A 44 -5.51 4.48 9.43
CA THR A 44 -4.22 5.17 9.54
C THR A 44 -4.21 6.10 10.77
N PRO A 45 -3.16 6.08 11.63
CA PRO A 45 -3.08 6.94 12.81
C PRO A 45 -3.16 8.44 12.47
N ASP A 46 -3.81 9.24 13.33
CA ASP A 46 -4.12 10.64 13.04
C ASP A 46 -2.88 11.51 12.81
N TYR A 47 -1.79 11.29 13.55
CA TYR A 47 -0.54 12.03 13.35
C TYR A 47 0.07 11.82 11.95
N VAL A 48 -0.18 10.66 11.31
CA VAL A 48 0.23 10.39 9.93
C VAL A 48 -0.65 11.16 8.94
N LYS A 49 -1.97 11.14 9.15
CA LYS A 49 -2.94 11.89 8.34
C LYS A 49 -2.64 13.39 8.40
N GLU A 50 -2.40 13.93 9.60
CA GLU A 50 -2.05 15.32 9.82
C GLU A 50 -0.74 15.72 9.13
N GLY A 51 0.27 14.83 9.15
CA GLY A 51 1.51 15.01 8.40
C GLY A 51 1.28 15.16 6.89
N ALA A 52 0.42 14.31 6.32
CA ALA A 52 0.03 14.40 4.91
C ALA A 52 -0.75 15.69 4.59
N VAL A 53 -1.72 16.06 5.43
CA VAL A 53 -2.48 17.31 5.30
C VAL A 53 -1.56 18.52 5.35
N ARG A 54 -0.58 18.52 6.26
CA ARG A 54 0.41 19.60 6.37
C ARG A 54 1.28 19.70 5.12
N ALA A 55 1.80 18.57 4.63
CA ALA A 55 2.59 18.55 3.41
C ALA A 55 1.83 19.11 2.20
N LEU A 56 0.53 18.80 2.09
CA LEU A 56 -0.35 19.37 1.07
C LEU A 56 -0.50 20.89 1.23
N LYS A 57 -0.76 21.38 2.45
CA LYS A 57 -0.87 22.83 2.75
C LYS A 57 0.42 23.59 2.48
N GLU A 58 1.57 22.98 2.73
CA GLU A 58 2.91 23.51 2.46
C GLU A 58 3.30 23.44 0.98
N GLY A 59 2.45 22.88 0.11
CA GLY A 59 2.70 22.82 -1.33
C GLY A 59 3.72 21.75 -1.74
N LYS A 60 4.01 20.74 -0.91
CA LYS A 60 4.91 19.61 -1.21
C LYS A 60 4.31 18.64 -2.24
N THR A 61 4.13 19.13 -3.46
CA THR A 61 3.38 18.49 -4.56
C THR A 61 4.21 18.33 -5.84
N LYS A 62 5.51 18.63 -5.77
CA LYS A 62 6.43 18.55 -6.90
C LYS A 62 7.23 17.26 -6.85
N TYR A 63 7.97 16.99 -7.92
CA TYR A 63 8.82 15.82 -8.01
C TYR A 63 9.78 15.74 -6.83
N THR A 64 9.91 14.53 -6.30
CA THR A 64 10.95 14.15 -5.36
C THR A 64 12.10 13.50 -6.13
N PRO A 65 13.31 13.41 -5.53
CA PRO A 65 14.35 12.55 -6.09
C PRO A 65 13.83 11.10 -6.26
N SER A 66 14.34 10.38 -7.27
CA SER A 66 13.92 8.99 -7.54
C SER A 66 14.16 8.04 -6.36
N ALA A 67 15.15 8.35 -5.52
CA ALA A 67 15.46 7.59 -4.30
C ALA A 67 14.54 7.91 -3.11
N GLY A 68 13.65 8.90 -3.23
CA GLY A 68 12.84 9.45 -2.13
C GLY A 68 13.44 10.73 -1.53
N ILE A 69 12.64 11.43 -0.72
CA ILE A 69 13.07 12.65 -0.01
C ILE A 69 14.14 12.32 1.05
N PRO A 70 15.16 13.17 1.26
CA PRO A 70 16.23 12.92 2.23
C PRO A 70 15.71 12.60 3.65
N GLU A 71 14.71 13.36 4.12
CA GLU A 71 14.16 13.24 5.47
C GLU A 71 13.51 11.86 5.71
N LEU A 72 12.86 11.29 4.70
CA LEU A 72 12.30 9.94 4.77
C LEU A 72 13.41 8.89 4.82
N ARG A 73 14.45 9.06 4.01
CA ARG A 73 15.57 8.12 3.95
C ARG A 73 16.35 8.08 5.26
N GLU A 74 16.59 9.24 5.86
CA GLU A 74 17.22 9.38 7.17
C GLU A 74 16.36 8.73 8.26
N GLY A 75 15.06 9.01 8.29
CA GLY A 75 14.13 8.40 9.24
C GLY A 75 14.06 6.87 9.12
N VAL A 76 14.09 6.33 7.89
CA VAL A 76 14.15 4.88 7.66
C VAL A 76 15.48 4.30 8.15
N ALA A 77 16.61 4.95 7.86
CA ALA A 77 17.93 4.49 8.33
C ALA A 77 18.02 4.48 9.86
N GLU A 78 17.52 5.53 10.52
CA GLU A 78 17.45 5.59 11.98
C GLU A 78 16.55 4.49 12.55
N LYS A 79 15.37 4.27 11.96
CA LYS A 79 14.48 3.17 12.36
C LYS A 79 15.18 1.82 12.24
N LEU A 80 15.90 1.57 11.14
CA LEU A 80 16.63 0.31 10.94
C LEU A 80 17.72 0.14 11.99
N LYS A 81 18.52 1.18 12.27
CA LYS A 81 19.54 1.16 13.31
C LYS A 81 18.94 0.87 14.69
N ASN A 82 17.84 1.54 15.03
CA ASN A 82 17.27 1.48 16.38
C ASN A 82 16.43 0.22 16.62
N VAL A 83 15.63 -0.20 15.63
CA VAL A 83 14.67 -1.31 15.73
C VAL A 83 15.27 -2.62 15.22
N ASN A 84 15.97 -2.58 14.09
CA ASN A 84 16.49 -3.76 13.41
C ASN A 84 17.98 -4.05 13.72
N LYS A 85 18.68 -3.11 14.36
CA LYS A 85 20.11 -3.22 14.73
C LYS A 85 21.04 -3.45 13.53
N ILE A 86 20.69 -2.85 12.39
CA ILE A 86 21.48 -2.86 11.16
C ILE A 86 21.82 -1.43 10.71
#